data_AF-A0A3M7E4E2-F1
#
_entry.id   AF-A0A3M7E4E2-F1
#
_cell.length_a   1.000
_cell.length_b   1.000
_cell.length_c   1.000
_cell.angle_alpha   90.00
_cell.angle_beta   90.00
_cell.angle_gamma   90.00
#
_symmetry.space_group_name_H-M   'P 1'
#
loop_
_entity.id
_entity.type
_entity.pdbx_description
1 polymer ?
#
loop_
_entity_poly.entity_id
_entity_poly.type
_entity_poly.pdbx_seq_one_letter_code
_entity_poly.pdbx_strand_id
1 'polypeptide(L)' 'MPTRYTLELEGLKGVVTNDTFTEVSQREEAKKTVKKALEERYVSGKNRWFFTPLRF' A
#
# COMPACT_ATOMS: atom_id res chain seq x y z
N MET A 1 10.47 -9.71 -8.47
CA MET A 1 9.72 -10.60 -9.39
C MET A 1 8.46 -9.87 -9.82
N PRO A 2 8.32 -9.45 -11.09
CA PRO A 2 7.08 -8.86 -11.58
C PRO A 2 5.96 -9.91 -11.57
N THR A 3 4.74 -9.48 -11.26
CA THR A 3 3.56 -10.36 -11.20
C THR A 3 2.49 -9.85 -12.15
N ARG A 4 1.63 -10.75 -12.65
CA ARG A 4 0.51 -10.41 -13.54
C ARG A 4 -0.64 -9.66 -12.86
N TYR A 5 -0.59 -9.50 -11.54
CA TYR A 5 -1.66 -8.87 -10.77
C TYR A 5 -1.40 -7.37 -10.63
N THR A 6 -2.40 -6.56 -10.93
CA THR A 6 -2.35 -5.11 -10.74
C THR A 6 -2.99 -4.74 -9.40
N LEU A 7 -2.44 -3.71 -8.76
CA LEU A 7 -3.02 -3.06 -7.58
C LEU A 7 -3.24 -1.60 -7.95
N GLU A 8 -4.47 -1.21 -8.25
CA GLU A 8 -4.79 0.18 -8.58
C GLU A 8 -4.73 1.03 -7.31
N LEU A 9 -3.77 1.95 -7.25
CA LEU A 9 -3.39 2.70 -6.06
C LEU A 9 -3.66 4.20 -6.22
N GLU A 10 -4.78 4.60 -6.82
CA GLU A 10 -5.09 6.02 -7.06
C GLU A 10 -5.02 6.88 -5.78
N GLY A 11 -5.41 6.33 -4.62
CA GLY A 11 -5.35 7.04 -3.33
C GLY A 11 -3.97 7.09 -2.66
N LEU A 12 -2.95 6.41 -3.19
CA LEU A 12 -1.58 6.40 -2.64
C LEU A 12 -0.56 7.12 -3.53
N LYS A 13 -0.98 7.52 -4.73
CA LYS A 13 -0.20 8.34 -5.66
C LYS A 13 -0.11 9.77 -5.10
N GLY A 14 0.96 10.04 -4.35
CA GLY A 14 1.19 11.33 -3.67
C GLY A 14 1.43 11.20 -2.17
N VAL A 15 1.03 10.08 -1.56
CA VAL A 15 1.35 9.75 -0.16
C VAL A 15 2.77 9.21 -0.04
N VAL A 16 3.24 8.50 -1.06
CA VAL A 16 4.62 7.98 -1.13
C VAL A 16 5.37 8.77 -2.19
N THR A 17 6.07 9.81 -1.76
CA THR A 17 6.99 10.60 -2.59
C THR A 17 8.41 10.47 -2.06
N ASN A 18 9.42 10.80 -2.87
CA ASN A 18 10.82 10.73 -2.45
C ASN A 18 11.10 11.60 -1.20
N ASP A 19 10.32 12.66 -0.99
CA ASP A 19 10.45 13.57 0.15
C ASP A 19 9.95 12.92 1.46
N THR A 20 8.95 12.03 1.40
CA THR A 20 8.49 11.30 2.60
C THR A 20 9.53 10.32 3.17
N PHE A 21 10.63 10.09 2.45
CA PHE A 21 11.75 9.27 2.92
C PHE A 21 12.87 10.08 3.58
N THR A 22 12.88 11.42 3.47
CA THR A 22 13.89 12.27 4.12
C THR A 22 13.55 12.54 5.58
N GLU A 23 12.26 12.70 5.90
CA GLU A 23 11.79 12.91 7.26
C GLU A 23 11.06 11.68 7.83
N VAL A 24 11.48 11.27 9.03
CA VAL A 24 10.94 10.08 9.71
C VAL A 24 9.47 10.30 10.14
N SER A 25 9.09 11.53 10.50
CA SER A 25 7.72 11.91 10.85
C SER A 25 6.74 11.70 9.68
N GLN A 26 7.11 12.18 8.49
CA GLN A 26 6.30 12.03 7.28
C GLN A 26 6.16 10.56 6.88
N ARG A 27 7.19 9.75 7.12
CA ARG A 27 7.14 8.29 6.89
C ARG A 27 6.12 7.60 7.80
N GLU A 28 5.98 8.04 9.05
CA GLU A 28 4.99 7.47 9.96
C GLU A 28 3.56 7.85 9.54
N GLU A 29 3.34 9.09 9.13
CA GLU A 29 2.05 9.55 8.62
C GLU A 29 1.67 8.82 7.33
N ALA A 30 2.62 8.66 6.40
CA ALA A 30 2.42 7.89 5.16
C ALA A 30 2.09 6.42 5.44
N LYS A 31 2.71 5.79 6.46
CA LYS A 31 2.36 4.42 6.85
C LYS A 31 0.93 4.31 7.38
N LYS A 32 0.46 5.29 8.17
CA LYS A 32 -0.90 5.29 8.71
C LYS A 32 -1.94 5.39 7.59
N THR A 33 -1.72 6.27 6.62
CA THR A 33 -2.61 6.44 5.46
C THR A 33 -2.59 5.20 4.54
N VAL A 34 -1.42 4.61 4.28
CA VAL A 34 -1.29 3.35 3.54
C VAL A 34 -2.03 2.21 4.23
N LYS A 35 -1.88 2.07 5.55
CA LYS A 35 -2.55 1.01 6.31
C LYS A 35 -4.06 1.08 6.17
N LYS A 36 -4.64 2.27 6.36
CA LYS A 36 -6.09 2.49 6.22
C LYS A 36 -6.59 2.12 4.81
N ALA A 37 -5.88 2.56 3.77
CA ALA A 37 -6.25 2.26 2.39
C ALA A 37 -6.16 0.76 2.05
N LEU A 38 -5.19 0.04 2.63
CA LEU A 38 -5.05 -1.40 2.45
C LEU A 38 -6.12 -2.19 3.23
N GLU A 39 -6.48 -1.76 4.44
CA GLU A 39 -7.55 -2.36 5.24
C GLU A 39 -8.91 -2.25 4.55
N GLU A 40 -9.26 -1.08 4.02
CA GLU A 40 -10.50 -0.87 3.26
C GLU A 40 -10.57 -1.80 2.03
N ARG A 41 -9.45 -2.01 1.34
CA ARG A 41 -9.39 -2.93 0.19
C ARG A 41 -9.52 -4.39 0.59
N TYR A 42 -8.87 -4.78 1.69
CA TYR A 42 -8.98 -6.12 2.23
C TYR A 42 -10.43 -6.46 2.58
N VAL A 43 -11.14 -5.55 3.28
CA VAL A 43 -12.56 -5.72 3.62
C VAL A 43 -13.43 -5.76 2.37
N SER A 44 -13.13 -4.96 1.35
CA SER A 44 -13.87 -5.00 0.06
C SER A 44 -13.64 -6.30 -0.74
N GLY A 45 -12.72 -7.17 -0.32
CA GLY A 45 -12.39 -8.42 -1.01
C GLY A 45 -11.63 -8.24 -2.32
N LYS A 46 -11.17 -7.02 -2.63
CA LYS A 46 -10.33 -6.71 -3.80
C LYS A 46 -8.89 -7.16 -3.54
N ASN A 47 -8.17 -7.49 -4.62
CA ASN A 47 -6.73 -7.82 -4.57
C ASN A 47 -6.37 -9.00 -3.64
N ARG A 48 -7.20 -10.06 -3.58
CA ARG A 48 -7.00 -11.24 -2.72
C ARG A 48 -5.59 -11.83 -2.78
N TRP A 49 -5.01 -11.94 -3.98
CA TRP A 49 -3.65 -12.46 -4.15
C TRP A 49 -2.60 -11.62 -3.40
N PHE A 50 -2.75 -10.29 -3.41
CA PHE A 50 -1.85 -9.37 -2.71
C PHE A 50 -1.90 -9.53 -1.18
N PHE A 51 -3.08 -9.85 -0.63
CA PHE A 51 -3.28 -10.07 0.80
C PHE A 51 -3.09 -11.53 1.24
N THR A 52 -2.76 -12.44 0.31
CA THR A 52 -2.48 -13.84 0.65
C THR A 52 -0.98 -13.99 0.90
N PRO A 53 -0.55 -14.52 2.05
CA PRO A 53 0.87 -14.71 2.33
C PRO A 53 1.48 -15.72 1.33
N LEU A 54 2.61 -15.35 0.74
CA LEU A 54 3.36 -16.23 -0.15
C LEU A 54 3.99 -17.35 0.70
N ARG A 55 3.70 -18.61 0.39
CA ARG A 55 4.32 -19.77 1.03
C ARG A 55 5.57 -20.14 0.25
N PHE A 56 6.73 -20.10 0.91
CA PHE A 56 8.02 -20.55 0.40
C PHE A 56 8.76 -21.30 1.51
#